data_AF-A0A3D5Z905-F1
#
_entry.id   AF-A0A3D5Z905-F1
#
_cell.length_a   1.000
_cell.length_b   1.000
_cell.length_c   1.000
_cell.angle_alpha   90.00
_cell.angle_beta   90.00
_cell.angle_gamma   90.00
#
_symmetry.space_group_name_H-M   'P 1'
#
loop_
_entity.id
_entity.type
_entity.pdbx_description
1 polymer ?
#
loop_
_entity_poly.entity_id
_entity_poly.type
_entity_poly.pdbx_seq_one_letter_code
_entity_poly.pdbx_strand_id
1 'polypeptide(L)'
;MAKKNNFKKHLQAKNNKFDFLNSTWFYILVSIISLLVGIKFISLALKDTNKDKLIFLEKGGIKYSVCLKENDFFEDNCLSSNMSYVASLIKKISLNFNYQLNSNIDDLIDAVDYEITAKLIIKNGDTSTKYYEKDYNLVSKTTDVIDNNNTFYNLNKSIDINYDYYNEIANSFKAMYGINSQSYLEVYLNTSNKVNSKYDNIPTSSQLLVQIPLSQKAIEINLKTQEVNKSIEKNITNYSFDIGQWAKMAVGVFWTLLACFCLGVVLYRVIKNRKKLSKYDKYINKLLREYDRLIVDTSTKPNVNDYTVLNIKSFSELVDVRDNLRLPIMYYNDKKREEAKFYILQDNNLYLFEVNKKSLAKSIID
;
A
#
# COMPACT_ATOMS: atom_id res chain seq x y z
N MET A 1 21.02 71.72 6.49
CA MET A 1 20.13 70.89 5.65
C MET A 1 20.45 69.38 5.64
N ALA A 2 21.71 68.94 5.75
CA ALA A 2 22.10 67.51 5.65
C ALA A 2 21.54 66.58 6.77
N LYS A 3 21.38 67.05 8.01
CA LYS A 3 20.84 66.24 9.13
C LYS A 3 19.37 65.82 8.93
N LYS A 4 18.54 66.68 8.30
CA LYS A 4 17.09 66.43 8.11
C LYS A 4 16.84 65.36 7.01
N ASN A 5 17.72 65.29 6.00
CA ASN A 5 17.67 64.26 4.95
C ASN A 5 18.10 62.87 5.44
N ASN A 6 19.09 62.79 6.34
CA ASN A 6 19.51 61.51 6.91
C ASN A 6 18.44 60.91 7.85
N PHE A 7 17.73 61.74 8.62
CA PHE A 7 16.64 61.28 9.48
C PHE A 7 15.44 60.74 8.68
N LYS A 8 15.02 61.44 7.61
CA LYS A 8 13.97 60.95 6.70
C LYS A 8 14.37 59.64 6.01
N LYS A 9 15.60 59.51 5.51
CA LYS A 9 16.10 58.24 4.92
C LYS A 9 16.10 57.09 5.95
N HIS A 10 16.43 57.35 7.21
CA HIS A 10 16.47 56.34 8.26
C HIS A 10 15.07 55.85 8.66
N LEU A 11 14.07 56.75 8.69
CA LEU A 11 12.66 56.43 8.89
C LEU A 11 12.07 55.64 7.71
N GLN A 12 12.35 56.05 6.48
CA GLN A 12 11.89 55.37 5.27
C GLN A 12 12.48 53.96 5.14
N ALA A 13 13.77 53.78 5.48
CA ALA A 13 14.41 52.46 5.53
C ALA A 13 13.89 51.57 6.67
N LYS A 14 13.42 52.15 7.79
CA LYS A 14 12.81 51.42 8.91
C LYS A 14 11.41 50.94 8.56
N ASN A 15 10.59 51.78 7.92
CA ASN A 15 9.24 51.39 7.45
C ASN A 15 9.33 50.31 6.36
N ASN A 16 10.21 50.44 5.37
CA ASN A 16 10.36 49.42 4.32
C ASN A 16 10.85 48.06 4.86
N LYS A 17 11.61 48.04 5.96
CA LYS A 17 12.01 46.79 6.64
C LYS A 17 10.84 46.17 7.41
N PHE A 18 10.00 46.99 8.03
CA PHE A 18 8.82 46.52 8.77
C PHE A 18 7.77 45.94 7.83
N ASP A 19 7.50 46.60 6.69
CA ASP A 19 6.59 46.10 5.65
C ASP A 19 7.10 44.81 5.01
N PHE A 20 8.43 44.71 4.80
CA PHE A 20 9.05 43.47 4.33
C PHE A 20 8.86 42.31 5.31
N LEU A 21 9.12 42.54 6.60
CA LEU A 21 8.97 41.52 7.65
C LEU A 21 7.51 41.08 7.78
N ASN A 22 6.56 42.02 7.83
CA ASN A 22 5.14 41.72 7.97
C ASN A 22 4.60 40.92 6.76
N SER A 23 5.00 41.31 5.54
CA SER A 23 4.63 40.59 4.33
C SER A 23 5.25 39.18 4.28
N THR A 24 6.50 38.98 4.72
CA THR A 24 7.10 37.62 4.78
C THR A 24 6.42 36.70 5.79
N TRP A 25 6.03 37.23 6.95
CA TRP A 25 5.30 36.47 7.96
C TRP A 25 3.93 36.02 7.47
N PHE A 26 3.25 36.87 6.71
CA PHE A 26 1.98 36.53 6.07
C PHE A 26 2.11 35.31 5.13
N TYR A 27 3.11 35.27 4.24
CA TYR A 27 3.31 34.13 3.35
C TYR A 27 3.66 32.83 4.09
N ILE A 28 4.41 32.92 5.20
CA ILE A 28 4.71 31.76 6.05
C ILE A 28 3.42 31.20 6.67
N LEU A 29 2.59 32.08 7.22
CA LEU A 29 1.32 31.70 7.85
C LEU A 29 0.36 31.05 6.84
N VAL A 30 0.21 31.65 5.65
CA VAL A 30 -0.60 31.08 4.56
C VAL A 30 -0.08 29.71 4.14
N SER A 31 1.25 29.55 4.01
CA SER A 31 1.84 28.25 3.66
C SER A 31 1.53 27.17 4.68
N ILE A 32 1.58 27.47 5.98
CA ILE A 32 1.32 26.49 7.05
C ILE A 32 -0.15 26.05 7.00
N ILE A 33 -1.08 27.01 6.89
CA ILE A 33 -2.51 26.71 6.82
C ILE A 33 -2.82 25.87 5.58
N SER A 34 -2.29 26.26 4.43
CA SER A 34 -2.43 25.56 3.15
C SER A 34 -1.96 24.10 3.25
N LEU A 35 -0.83 23.86 3.91
CA LEU A 35 -0.27 22.52 4.10
C LEU A 35 -1.13 21.65 5.04
N LEU A 36 -1.64 22.22 6.13
CA LEU A 36 -2.54 21.51 7.04
C LEU A 36 -3.85 21.12 6.35
N VAL A 37 -4.41 22.02 5.54
CA VAL A 37 -5.61 21.74 4.74
C VAL A 37 -5.33 20.65 3.72
N GLY A 38 -4.22 20.75 2.98
CA GLY A 38 -3.81 19.73 1.99
C GLY A 38 -3.69 18.33 2.58
N ILE A 39 -2.98 18.20 3.71
CA ILE A 39 -2.81 16.91 4.42
C ILE A 39 -4.16 16.36 4.89
N LYS A 40 -5.05 17.22 5.39
CA LYS A 40 -6.39 16.79 5.86
C LYS A 40 -7.24 16.23 4.71
N PHE A 41 -7.22 16.85 3.54
CA PHE A 41 -7.96 16.36 2.38
C PHE A 41 -7.37 15.07 1.80
N ILE A 42 -6.04 14.94 1.74
CA ILE A 42 -5.37 13.70 1.29
C ILE A 42 -5.68 12.55 2.25
N SER A 43 -5.58 12.78 3.57
CA SER A 43 -5.90 11.75 4.56
C SER A 43 -7.37 11.34 4.53
N LEU A 44 -8.30 12.26 4.28
CA LEU A 44 -9.71 11.95 4.10
C LEU A 44 -9.94 11.12 2.83
N ALA A 45 -9.27 11.46 1.72
CA ALA A 45 -9.33 10.69 0.48
C ALA A 45 -8.83 9.25 0.66
N LEU A 46 -7.82 9.04 1.52
CA LEU A 46 -7.27 7.71 1.81
C LEU A 46 -8.08 6.90 2.83
N LYS A 47 -8.85 7.56 3.71
CA LYS A 47 -9.61 6.91 4.79
C LYS A 47 -10.98 6.41 4.34
N ASP A 48 -11.60 7.08 3.37
CA ASP A 48 -12.88 6.67 2.81
C ASP A 48 -12.68 5.47 1.86
N THR A 49 -12.35 4.29 2.40
CA THR A 49 -12.37 3.06 1.61
C THR A 49 -13.82 2.62 1.42
N ASN A 50 -14.25 2.52 0.16
CA ASN A 50 -15.54 1.95 -0.15
C ASN A 50 -15.53 0.48 0.28
N LYS A 51 -16.44 0.14 1.19
CA LYS A 51 -16.68 -1.25 1.56
C LYS A 51 -17.70 -1.80 0.58
N ASP A 52 -17.21 -2.53 -0.42
CA ASP A 52 -18.10 -3.26 -1.31
C ASP A 52 -18.66 -4.46 -0.55
N LYS A 53 -19.99 -4.60 -0.56
CA LYS A 53 -20.65 -5.76 0.02
C LYS A 53 -20.60 -6.88 -1.02
N LEU A 54 -19.83 -7.93 -0.78
CA LEU A 54 -19.86 -9.14 -1.59
C LEU A 54 -20.99 -10.04 -1.08
N ILE A 55 -21.88 -10.43 -1.98
CA ILE A 55 -22.96 -11.37 -1.75
C ILE A 55 -22.71 -12.57 -2.64
N PHE A 56 -22.63 -13.73 -2.03
CA PHE A 56 -22.39 -14.99 -2.70
C PHE A 56 -23.49 -15.98 -2.30
N LEU A 57 -24.19 -16.50 -3.31
CA LEU A 57 -25.29 -17.45 -3.15
C LEU A 57 -24.92 -18.76 -3.82
N GLU A 58 -24.99 -19.83 -3.05
CA GLU A 58 -24.71 -21.18 -3.50
C GLU A 58 -25.93 -22.04 -3.24
N LYS A 59 -26.48 -22.61 -4.31
CA LYS A 59 -27.64 -23.47 -4.29
C LYS A 59 -27.31 -24.78 -4.96
N GLY A 60 -27.60 -25.89 -4.32
CA GLY A 60 -27.35 -27.22 -4.85
C GLY A 60 -28.45 -28.16 -4.39
N GLY A 61 -29.02 -28.88 -5.35
CA GLY A 61 -30.12 -29.81 -5.13
C GLY A 61 -29.94 -31.06 -5.95
N ILE A 62 -30.58 -32.14 -5.51
CA ILE A 62 -30.42 -33.44 -6.14
C ILE A 62 -31.80 -34.03 -6.39
N LYS A 63 -32.10 -34.30 -7.66
CA LYS A 63 -33.32 -35.01 -8.05
C LYS A 63 -32.96 -36.44 -8.40
N TYR A 64 -33.86 -37.38 -8.12
CA TYR A 64 -33.65 -38.78 -8.46
C TYR A 64 -34.89 -39.38 -9.11
N SER A 65 -34.65 -40.43 -9.90
CA SER A 65 -35.70 -41.31 -10.44
C SER A 65 -35.25 -42.76 -10.35
N VAL A 66 -36.19 -43.64 -10.04
CA VAL A 66 -35.92 -45.07 -9.85
C VAL A 66 -36.45 -45.82 -11.06
N CYS A 67 -35.56 -46.47 -11.79
CA CYS A 67 -35.97 -47.30 -12.91
C CYS A 67 -36.05 -48.76 -12.47
N LEU A 68 -37.22 -49.35 -12.71
CA LEU A 68 -37.53 -50.72 -12.35
C LEU A 68 -37.14 -51.67 -13.50
N LYS A 69 -36.97 -52.94 -13.15
CA LYS A 69 -36.94 -54.06 -14.09
C LYS A 69 -38.36 -54.26 -14.62
N GLU A 70 -38.49 -54.88 -15.79
CA GLU A 70 -39.79 -55.31 -16.31
C GLU A 70 -40.52 -56.15 -15.25
N ASN A 71 -41.77 -55.80 -15.00
CA ASN A 71 -42.59 -56.42 -13.97
C ASN A 71 -44.08 -56.18 -14.28
N ASP A 72 -44.94 -57.01 -13.72
CA ASP A 72 -46.39 -56.96 -13.99
C ASP A 72 -47.14 -55.90 -13.14
N PHE A 73 -46.45 -55.21 -12.22
CA PHE A 73 -47.08 -54.34 -11.22
C PHE A 73 -47.00 -52.85 -11.57
N PHE A 74 -46.01 -52.44 -12.37
CA PHE A 74 -45.77 -51.05 -12.74
C PHE A 74 -45.69 -50.93 -14.27
N GLU A 75 -46.58 -50.11 -14.84
CA GLU A 75 -46.57 -49.81 -16.28
C GLU A 75 -45.40 -48.91 -16.65
N ASP A 76 -45.03 -47.97 -15.77
CA ASP A 76 -43.93 -47.04 -15.98
C ASP A 76 -42.58 -47.66 -15.59
N ASN A 77 -41.63 -47.61 -16.52
CA ASN A 77 -40.28 -48.12 -16.32
C ASN A 77 -39.46 -47.31 -15.30
N CYS A 78 -39.74 -46.02 -15.13
CA CYS A 78 -39.04 -45.15 -14.20
C CYS A 78 -40.03 -44.30 -13.40
N LEU A 79 -39.95 -44.42 -12.08
CA LEU A 79 -40.83 -43.76 -11.14
C LEU A 79 -40.14 -42.57 -10.47
N SER A 80 -40.92 -41.53 -10.19
CA SER A 80 -40.47 -40.29 -9.55
C SER A 80 -40.43 -40.40 -8.03
N SER A 81 -39.63 -39.52 -7.40
CA SER A 81 -39.44 -39.42 -5.95
C SER A 81 -40.74 -39.43 -5.12
N ASN A 82 -40.67 -39.98 -3.89
CA ASN A 82 -41.72 -40.07 -2.84
C ASN A 82 -42.54 -41.37 -2.74
N MET A 83 -42.02 -42.50 -3.22
CA MET A 83 -42.62 -43.82 -3.00
C MET A 83 -41.63 -44.79 -2.34
N SER A 84 -42.16 -45.83 -1.70
CA SER A 84 -41.38 -46.98 -1.25
C SER A 84 -41.31 -48.00 -2.39
N TYR A 85 -40.11 -48.47 -2.71
CA TYR A 85 -39.85 -49.37 -3.83
C TYR A 85 -39.44 -50.75 -3.33
N VAL A 86 -39.89 -51.80 -4.02
CA VAL A 86 -39.39 -53.16 -3.76
C VAL A 86 -37.97 -53.27 -4.31
N ALA A 87 -36.99 -53.50 -3.42
CA ALA A 87 -35.58 -53.39 -3.76
C ALA A 87 -35.14 -54.33 -4.89
N SER A 88 -35.72 -55.54 -4.97
CA SER A 88 -35.39 -56.53 -6.01
C SER A 88 -35.85 -56.11 -7.41
N LEU A 89 -36.85 -55.23 -7.51
CA LEU A 89 -37.36 -54.71 -8.78
C LEU A 89 -36.53 -53.54 -9.29
N ILE A 90 -35.64 -52.96 -8.49
CA ILE A 90 -34.89 -51.77 -8.89
C ILE A 90 -33.74 -52.19 -9.79
N LYS A 91 -33.71 -51.66 -11.01
CA LYS A 91 -32.62 -51.86 -11.97
C LYS A 91 -31.53 -50.81 -11.78
N LYS A 92 -31.92 -49.53 -11.79
CA LYS A 92 -31.00 -48.41 -11.67
C LYS A 92 -31.64 -47.22 -10.98
N ILE A 93 -30.81 -46.38 -10.38
CA ILE A 93 -31.23 -45.11 -9.79
C ILE A 93 -30.50 -44.00 -10.54
N SER A 94 -31.24 -43.16 -11.24
CA SER A 94 -30.69 -42.00 -11.94
C SER A 94 -30.67 -40.81 -10.97
N LEU A 95 -29.50 -40.18 -10.83
CA LEU A 95 -29.28 -39.01 -9.99
C LEU A 95 -28.95 -37.81 -10.86
N ASN A 96 -29.73 -36.74 -10.70
CA ASN A 96 -29.56 -35.45 -11.36
C ASN A 96 -29.08 -34.42 -10.34
N PHE A 97 -27.80 -34.11 -10.39
CA PHE A 97 -27.19 -33.06 -9.59
C PHE A 97 -27.34 -31.71 -10.28
N ASN A 98 -27.85 -30.74 -9.55
CA ASN A 98 -27.85 -29.34 -9.93
C ASN A 98 -27.05 -28.57 -8.89
N TYR A 99 -26.05 -27.82 -9.35
CA TYR A 99 -25.26 -26.93 -8.52
C TYR A 99 -25.18 -25.56 -9.19
N GLN A 100 -25.54 -24.53 -8.45
CA GLN A 100 -25.65 -23.16 -8.89
C GLN A 100 -24.89 -22.24 -7.97
N LEU A 101 -24.23 -21.30 -8.59
CA LEU A 101 -23.43 -20.31 -7.93
C LEU A 101 -23.75 -18.95 -8.53
N ASN A 102 -24.08 -17.99 -7.68
CA ASN A 102 -24.42 -16.64 -8.08
C ASN A 102 -23.70 -15.60 -7.21
N SER A 103 -23.11 -14.59 -7.85
CA SER A 103 -22.45 -13.47 -7.19
C SER A 103 -23.01 -12.14 -7.65
N ASN A 104 -22.89 -11.12 -6.81
CA ASN A 104 -23.13 -9.74 -7.22
C ASN A 104 -21.94 -9.06 -7.91
N ILE A 105 -20.80 -9.76 -8.04
CA ILE A 105 -19.58 -9.25 -8.67
C ILE A 105 -19.19 -10.20 -9.80
N ASP A 106 -18.87 -9.62 -10.96
CA ASP A 106 -18.25 -10.31 -12.08
C ASP A 106 -16.85 -10.81 -11.66
N ASP A 107 -16.25 -11.76 -12.40
CA ASP A 107 -14.88 -12.22 -12.15
C ASP A 107 -14.62 -12.81 -10.73
N LEU A 108 -15.65 -13.25 -10.00
CA LEU A 108 -15.44 -13.81 -8.65
C LEU A 108 -14.68 -15.14 -8.69
N ILE A 109 -14.98 -15.99 -9.67
CA ILE A 109 -14.50 -17.36 -9.76
C ILE A 109 -13.95 -17.59 -11.16
N ASP A 110 -12.72 -18.07 -11.21
CA ASP A 110 -12.01 -18.32 -12.47
C ASP A 110 -12.34 -19.72 -13.01
N ALA A 111 -12.56 -20.70 -12.13
CA ALA A 111 -12.91 -22.06 -12.51
C ALA A 111 -13.59 -22.85 -11.38
N VAL A 112 -14.31 -23.91 -11.72
CA VAL A 112 -14.93 -24.84 -10.77
C VAL A 112 -14.42 -26.24 -11.04
N ASP A 113 -13.74 -26.82 -10.05
CA ASP A 113 -13.38 -28.24 -10.06
C ASP A 113 -14.57 -29.04 -9.50
N TYR A 114 -14.98 -30.09 -10.20
CA TYR A 114 -16.01 -31.00 -9.71
C TYR A 114 -15.66 -32.47 -9.94
N GLU A 115 -16.17 -33.34 -9.08
CA GLU A 115 -16.07 -34.79 -9.20
C GLU A 115 -17.31 -35.47 -8.60
N ILE A 116 -17.65 -36.66 -9.09
CA ILE A 116 -18.71 -37.49 -8.49
C ILE A 116 -18.13 -38.80 -8.02
N THR A 117 -18.21 -39.04 -6.71
CA THR A 117 -17.69 -40.24 -6.06
C THR A 117 -18.80 -40.98 -5.35
N ALA A 118 -18.63 -42.28 -5.15
CA ALA A 118 -19.53 -43.10 -4.36
C ALA A 118 -18.76 -43.93 -3.34
N LYS A 119 -19.37 -44.15 -2.19
CA LYS A 119 -18.78 -44.87 -1.07
C LYS A 119 -19.78 -45.90 -0.56
N LEU A 120 -19.43 -47.18 -0.71
CA LEU A 120 -20.21 -48.29 -0.19
C LEU A 120 -19.83 -48.52 1.27
N ILE A 121 -20.81 -48.42 2.17
CA ILE A 121 -20.59 -48.65 3.60
C ILE A 121 -21.48 -49.79 4.08
N ILE A 122 -20.86 -50.76 4.75
CA ILE A 122 -21.55 -51.81 5.49
C ILE A 122 -21.13 -51.68 6.95
N LYS A 123 -22.10 -51.51 7.84
CA LYS A 123 -21.85 -51.32 9.27
C LYS A 123 -22.71 -52.24 10.13
N ASN A 124 -22.31 -52.38 11.38
CA ASN A 124 -23.12 -53.03 12.40
C ASN A 124 -24.42 -52.24 12.59
N GLY A 125 -25.56 -52.95 12.59
CA GLY A 125 -26.86 -52.35 12.84
C GLY A 125 -26.98 -51.72 14.24
N ASP A 126 -26.25 -52.25 15.23
CA ASP A 126 -26.41 -51.88 16.64
C ASP A 126 -25.36 -50.87 17.11
N THR A 127 -24.08 -51.08 16.76
CA THR A 127 -22.96 -50.27 17.27
C THR A 127 -22.47 -49.20 16.31
N SER A 128 -23.07 -49.08 15.11
CA SER A 128 -22.64 -48.19 14.01
C SER A 128 -21.17 -48.35 13.56
N THR A 129 -20.45 -49.35 14.04
CA THR A 129 -19.07 -49.65 13.64
C THR A 129 -19.05 -50.20 12.21
N LYS A 130 -18.16 -49.67 11.37
CA LYS A 130 -18.04 -50.07 9.96
C LYS A 130 -17.38 -51.44 9.86
N TYR A 131 -17.99 -52.36 9.14
CA TYR A 131 -17.40 -53.65 8.76
C TYR A 131 -16.65 -53.56 7.44
N TYR A 132 -17.15 -52.75 6.51
CA TYR A 132 -16.61 -52.62 5.17
C TYR A 132 -16.85 -51.21 4.63
N GLU A 133 -15.85 -50.66 3.95
CA GLU A 133 -15.92 -49.40 3.25
C GLU A 133 -15.13 -49.53 1.93
N LYS A 134 -15.73 -49.08 0.83
CA LYS A 134 -15.04 -49.03 -0.46
C LYS A 134 -15.48 -47.82 -1.27
N ASP A 135 -14.49 -47.10 -1.80
CA ASP A 135 -14.68 -45.94 -2.65
C ASP A 135 -14.72 -46.31 -4.13
N TYR A 136 -15.55 -45.59 -4.87
CA TYR A 136 -15.77 -45.72 -6.30
C TYR A 136 -15.73 -44.32 -6.92
N ASN A 137 -14.93 -44.14 -7.96
CA ASN A 137 -14.96 -42.93 -8.75
C ASN A 137 -15.98 -43.10 -9.89
N LEU A 138 -17.07 -42.32 -9.87
CA LEU A 138 -18.13 -42.38 -10.88
C LEU A 138 -17.88 -41.38 -12.00
N VAL A 139 -17.42 -40.18 -11.66
CA VAL A 139 -16.99 -39.15 -12.59
C VAL A 139 -15.69 -38.54 -12.08
N SER A 140 -14.63 -38.73 -12.86
CA SER A 140 -13.31 -38.19 -12.56
C SER A 140 -13.31 -36.67 -12.47
N LYS A 141 -12.39 -36.15 -11.66
CA LYS A 141 -12.18 -34.73 -11.45
C LYS A 141 -12.08 -33.98 -12.78
N THR A 142 -12.99 -33.03 -12.97
CA THR A 142 -13.09 -32.17 -14.15
C THR A 142 -13.04 -30.72 -13.71
N THR A 143 -12.52 -29.83 -14.56
CA THR A 143 -12.46 -28.39 -14.30
C THR A 143 -13.25 -27.67 -15.38
N ASP A 144 -14.27 -26.92 -14.98
CA ASP A 144 -14.99 -26.00 -15.86
C ASP A 144 -14.40 -24.61 -15.67
N VAL A 145 -13.88 -24.02 -16.76
CA VAL A 145 -13.36 -22.64 -16.76
C VAL A 145 -14.53 -21.68 -16.92
N ILE A 146 -14.57 -20.64 -16.10
CA ILE A 146 -15.62 -19.61 -16.13
C ILE A 146 -15.08 -18.38 -16.84
N ASP A 147 -15.84 -17.86 -17.80
CA ASP A 147 -15.52 -16.60 -18.44
C ASP A 147 -15.62 -15.45 -17.44
N ASN A 148 -14.65 -14.56 -17.52
CA ASN A 148 -14.44 -13.42 -16.64
C ASN A 148 -15.68 -12.52 -16.41
N ASN A 149 -16.63 -12.48 -17.34
CA ASN A 149 -17.80 -11.60 -17.25
C ASN A 149 -19.06 -12.27 -16.67
N ASN A 150 -18.95 -13.45 -16.06
CA ASN A 150 -20.11 -14.18 -15.54
C ASN A 150 -20.25 -14.07 -14.03
N THR A 151 -21.42 -13.62 -13.59
CA THR A 151 -21.87 -13.65 -12.18
C THR A 151 -22.49 -14.99 -11.78
N PHE A 152 -22.90 -15.80 -12.77
CA PHE A 152 -23.68 -17.01 -12.57
C PHE A 152 -23.00 -18.22 -13.20
N TYR A 153 -22.92 -19.30 -12.43
CA TYR A 153 -22.45 -20.60 -12.87
C TYR A 153 -23.48 -21.68 -12.52
N ASN A 154 -23.68 -22.64 -13.43
CA ASN A 154 -24.67 -23.71 -13.31
C ASN A 154 -24.10 -25.04 -13.81
N LEU A 155 -23.89 -25.97 -12.91
CA LEU A 155 -23.45 -27.33 -13.17
C LEU A 155 -24.66 -28.26 -13.09
N ASN A 156 -25.00 -28.89 -14.22
CA ASN A 156 -25.99 -29.95 -14.30
C ASN A 156 -25.33 -31.25 -14.74
N LYS A 157 -25.33 -32.26 -13.87
CA LYS A 157 -24.75 -33.58 -14.17
C LYS A 157 -25.71 -34.69 -13.76
N SER A 158 -26.00 -35.56 -14.71
CA SER A 158 -26.80 -36.77 -14.51
C SER A 158 -25.90 -37.98 -14.50
N ILE A 159 -26.12 -38.90 -13.56
CA ILE A 159 -25.46 -40.20 -13.52
C ILE A 159 -26.46 -41.31 -13.23
N ASP A 160 -26.19 -42.50 -13.76
CA ASP A 160 -26.99 -43.70 -13.51
C ASP A 160 -26.23 -44.64 -12.58
N ILE A 161 -26.80 -44.91 -11.41
CA ILE A 161 -26.27 -45.86 -10.44
C ILE A 161 -26.87 -47.24 -10.72
N ASN A 162 -26.00 -48.22 -10.97
CA ASN A 162 -26.40 -49.62 -11.05
C ASN A 162 -26.71 -50.14 -9.63
N TYR A 163 -27.99 -50.09 -9.24
CA TYR A 163 -28.42 -50.48 -7.90
C TYR A 163 -28.15 -51.95 -7.61
N ASP A 164 -28.44 -52.83 -8.58
CA ASP A 164 -28.25 -54.28 -8.44
C ASP A 164 -26.82 -54.62 -8.05
N TYR A 165 -25.83 -54.04 -8.74
CA TYR A 165 -24.41 -54.29 -8.46
C TYR A 165 -24.03 -54.02 -7.00
N TYR A 166 -24.39 -52.85 -6.46
CA TYR A 166 -24.06 -52.50 -5.07
C TYR A 166 -24.90 -53.29 -4.06
N ASN A 167 -26.16 -53.56 -4.38
CA ASN A 167 -27.06 -54.32 -3.54
C ASN A 167 -26.63 -55.79 -3.42
N GLU A 168 -26.13 -56.40 -4.50
CA GLU A 168 -25.58 -57.76 -4.47
C GLU A 168 -24.36 -57.87 -3.57
N ILE A 169 -23.44 -56.90 -3.60
CA ILE A 169 -22.27 -56.89 -2.71
C ILE A 169 -22.74 -56.86 -1.25
N ALA A 170 -23.66 -55.95 -0.90
CA ALA A 170 -24.20 -55.84 0.46
C ALA A 170 -24.93 -57.11 0.92
N ASN A 171 -25.75 -57.72 0.06
CA ASN A 171 -26.46 -58.96 0.35
C ASN A 171 -25.50 -60.15 0.51
N SER A 172 -24.49 -60.27 -0.35
CA SER A 172 -23.50 -61.34 -0.27
C SER A 172 -22.71 -61.27 1.04
N PHE A 173 -22.38 -60.06 1.50
CA PHE A 173 -21.69 -59.86 2.77
C PHE A 173 -22.56 -60.30 3.94
N LYS A 174 -23.83 -59.91 3.93
CA LYS A 174 -24.81 -60.30 4.94
C LYS A 174 -25.02 -61.81 4.99
N ALA A 175 -25.15 -62.46 3.82
CA ALA A 175 -25.37 -63.88 3.69
C ALA A 175 -24.16 -64.72 4.09
N MET A 176 -22.95 -64.32 3.67
CA MET A 176 -21.71 -65.08 3.91
C MET A 176 -21.33 -65.13 5.39
N TYR A 177 -21.56 -64.03 6.12
CA TYR A 177 -21.12 -63.91 7.52
C TYR A 177 -22.27 -64.05 8.54
N GLY A 178 -23.52 -64.13 8.09
CA GLY A 178 -24.69 -64.33 8.97
C GLY A 178 -24.92 -63.20 9.97
N ILE A 179 -24.41 -61.99 9.71
CA ILE A 179 -24.46 -60.85 10.62
C ILE A 179 -25.60 -59.89 10.27
N ASN A 180 -26.17 -59.24 11.28
CA ASN A 180 -27.13 -58.17 11.06
C ASN A 180 -26.41 -56.85 10.71
N SER A 181 -26.29 -56.57 9.41
CA SER A 181 -25.67 -55.35 8.91
C SER A 181 -26.69 -54.36 8.35
N GLN A 182 -26.36 -53.08 8.47
CA GLN A 182 -26.97 -51.98 7.73
C GLN A 182 -26.00 -51.54 6.63
N SER A 183 -26.49 -51.47 5.40
CA SER A 183 -25.69 -51.13 4.22
C SER A 183 -26.29 -49.96 3.48
N TYR A 184 -25.46 -49.08 2.96
CA TYR A 184 -25.88 -47.94 2.13
C TYR A 184 -24.76 -47.51 1.20
N LEU A 185 -25.15 -46.91 0.08
CA LEU A 185 -24.26 -46.25 -0.85
C LEU A 185 -24.40 -44.73 -0.68
N GLU A 186 -23.31 -44.06 -0.33
CA GLU A 186 -23.26 -42.60 -0.31
C GLU A 186 -22.69 -42.11 -1.63
N VAL A 187 -23.42 -41.25 -2.34
CA VAL A 187 -22.97 -40.64 -3.59
C VAL A 187 -22.78 -39.15 -3.36
N TYR A 188 -21.59 -38.67 -3.68
CA TYR A 188 -21.12 -37.32 -3.41
C TYR A 188 -20.84 -36.58 -4.71
N LEU A 189 -21.41 -35.39 -4.89
CA LEU A 189 -20.88 -34.39 -5.81
C LEU A 189 -20.04 -33.41 -4.99
N ASN A 190 -18.72 -33.46 -5.20
CA ASN A 190 -17.78 -32.53 -4.59
C ASN A 190 -17.49 -31.42 -5.58
N THR A 191 -17.59 -30.17 -5.11
CA THR A 191 -17.28 -28.97 -5.90
C THR A 191 -16.24 -28.13 -5.16
N SER A 192 -15.30 -27.57 -5.90
CA SER A 192 -14.24 -26.70 -5.40
C SER A 192 -14.05 -25.52 -6.37
N ASN A 193 -14.47 -24.36 -5.93
CA ASN A 193 -14.43 -23.10 -6.66
C ASN A 193 -13.03 -22.47 -6.56
N LYS A 194 -12.38 -22.20 -7.68
CA LYS A 194 -11.14 -21.41 -7.73
C LYS A 194 -11.49 -19.94 -7.78
N VAL A 195 -11.46 -19.30 -6.62
CA VAL A 195 -11.78 -17.89 -6.44
C VAL A 195 -10.62 -17.04 -6.96
N ASN A 196 -10.94 -15.91 -7.59
CA ASN A 196 -9.94 -14.97 -8.07
C ASN A 196 -9.07 -14.45 -6.90
N SER A 197 -7.78 -14.28 -7.14
CA SER A 197 -6.79 -13.78 -6.16
C SER A 197 -7.20 -12.49 -5.42
N LYS A 198 -8.06 -11.66 -6.01
CA LYS A 198 -8.63 -10.47 -5.35
C LYS A 198 -9.50 -10.81 -4.12
N TYR A 199 -10.00 -12.04 -4.03
CA TYR A 199 -11.06 -12.45 -3.11
C TYR A 199 -10.72 -13.73 -2.30
N ASP A 200 -9.43 -14.05 -2.10
CA ASP A 200 -8.86 -15.30 -1.52
C ASP A 200 -9.44 -15.84 -0.19
N ASN A 201 -10.38 -15.17 0.46
CA ASN A 201 -10.95 -15.55 1.75
C ASN A 201 -12.41 -16.06 1.67
N ILE A 202 -12.89 -16.51 0.52
CA ILE A 202 -14.27 -17.02 0.33
C ILE A 202 -14.23 -18.55 0.42
N PRO A 203 -15.12 -19.20 1.20
CA PRO A 203 -15.18 -20.65 1.25
C PRO A 203 -15.51 -21.20 -0.14
N THR A 204 -14.67 -22.12 -0.60
CA THR A 204 -14.63 -22.55 -2.00
C THR A 204 -15.24 -23.90 -2.25
N SER A 205 -15.54 -24.67 -1.20
CA SER A 205 -15.98 -26.05 -1.37
C SER A 205 -17.38 -26.31 -0.86
N SER A 206 -18.08 -27.15 -1.63
CA SER A 206 -19.38 -27.66 -1.29
C SER A 206 -19.54 -29.10 -1.71
N GLN A 207 -20.36 -29.79 -0.94
CA GLN A 207 -20.61 -31.21 -1.10
C GLN A 207 -22.12 -31.44 -1.07
N LEU A 208 -22.61 -32.10 -2.11
CA LEU A 208 -23.96 -32.61 -2.20
C LEU A 208 -23.90 -34.12 -1.97
N LEU A 209 -24.69 -34.63 -1.03
CA LEU A 209 -24.70 -36.05 -0.66
C LEU A 209 -26.08 -36.65 -0.91
N VAL A 210 -26.10 -37.84 -1.47
CA VAL A 210 -27.25 -38.75 -1.53
C VAL A 210 -26.90 -40.06 -0.82
N GLN A 211 -27.76 -40.52 0.10
CA GLN A 211 -27.61 -41.84 0.72
C GLN A 211 -28.69 -42.81 0.20
N ILE A 212 -28.26 -43.89 -0.47
CA ILE A 212 -29.12 -44.93 -1.02
C ILE A 212 -29.06 -46.18 -0.10
N PRO A 213 -30.16 -46.59 0.55
CA PRO A 213 -30.19 -47.81 1.35
C PRO A 213 -29.97 -49.07 0.50
N LEU A 214 -29.25 -50.06 1.04
CA LEU A 214 -28.97 -51.35 0.41
C LEU A 214 -29.31 -52.51 1.36
N SER A 215 -29.44 -53.72 0.81
CA SER A 215 -29.71 -54.96 1.57
C SER A 215 -31.03 -54.93 2.36
N GLN A 216 -32.03 -54.20 1.84
CA GLN A 216 -33.39 -54.12 2.40
C GLN A 216 -34.41 -54.72 1.43
N LYS A 217 -35.56 -55.18 1.94
CA LYS A 217 -36.64 -55.76 1.11
C LYS A 217 -37.41 -54.69 0.34
N ALA A 218 -37.68 -53.57 0.99
CA ALA A 218 -38.24 -52.37 0.40
C ALA A 218 -37.38 -51.18 0.80
N ILE A 219 -37.21 -50.23 -0.10
CA ILE A 219 -36.49 -48.99 0.16
C ILE A 219 -37.44 -47.81 0.04
N GLU A 220 -37.49 -47.00 1.07
CA GLU A 220 -37.96 -45.63 0.94
C GLU A 220 -36.77 -44.80 0.51
N ILE A 221 -36.88 -44.19 -0.67
CA ILE A 221 -35.86 -43.28 -1.15
C ILE A 221 -36.13 -41.89 -0.54
N ASN A 222 -36.18 -41.83 0.79
CA ASN A 222 -35.92 -40.59 1.52
C ASN A 222 -34.41 -40.46 1.57
N LEU A 223 -33.82 -40.09 0.43
CA LEU A 223 -32.41 -39.73 0.37
C LEU A 223 -32.18 -38.72 1.46
N LYS A 224 -31.34 -39.05 2.45
CA LYS A 224 -30.83 -38.04 3.36
C LYS A 224 -29.92 -37.16 2.51
N THR A 225 -30.54 -36.19 1.83
CA THR A 225 -29.84 -35.26 0.97
C THR A 225 -29.27 -34.17 1.84
N GLN A 226 -27.95 -34.03 1.81
CA GLN A 226 -27.37 -32.76 2.19
C GLN A 226 -27.40 -31.89 0.96
N GLU A 227 -28.44 -31.08 0.85
CA GLU A 227 -28.52 -30.01 -0.12
C GLU A 227 -27.68 -28.83 0.34
N VAL A 228 -27.19 -28.05 -0.62
CA VAL A 228 -26.42 -26.84 -0.34
C VAL A 228 -27.34 -25.66 -0.56
N ASN A 229 -27.59 -24.87 0.47
CA ASN A 229 -28.29 -23.59 0.33
C ASN A 229 -27.58 -22.59 1.24
N LYS A 230 -26.42 -22.12 0.78
CA LYS A 230 -25.58 -21.18 1.53
C LYS A 230 -25.75 -19.79 0.93
N SER A 231 -26.12 -18.85 1.78
CA SER A 231 -26.05 -17.42 1.48
C SER A 231 -24.96 -16.82 2.35
N ILE A 232 -23.88 -16.37 1.73
CA ILE A 232 -22.74 -15.78 2.44
C ILE A 232 -22.66 -14.31 2.05
N GLU A 233 -22.82 -13.46 3.05
CA GLU A 233 -22.59 -12.03 2.91
C GLU A 233 -21.25 -11.69 3.54
N LYS A 234 -20.35 -11.08 2.77
CA LYS A 234 -19.04 -10.66 3.26
C LYS A 234 -18.75 -9.24 2.82
N ASN A 235 -18.34 -8.42 3.78
CA ASN A 235 -17.84 -7.08 3.45
C ASN A 235 -16.40 -7.22 2.97
N ILE A 236 -16.15 -6.82 1.72
CA ILE A 236 -14.81 -6.79 1.14
C ILE A 236 -14.39 -5.33 1.02
N THR A 237 -13.20 -5.04 1.54
CA THR A 237 -12.59 -3.72 1.35
C THR A 237 -11.92 -3.72 -0.02
N ASN A 238 -12.61 -3.19 -1.02
CA ASN A 238 -12.00 -2.96 -2.31
C ASN A 238 -11.38 -1.56 -2.30
N TYR A 239 -10.11 -1.45 -2.68
CA TYR A 239 -9.45 -0.15 -2.81
C TYR A 239 -9.83 0.48 -4.15
N SER A 240 -11.11 0.78 -4.34
CA SER A 240 -11.59 1.51 -5.50
C SER A 240 -11.64 3.01 -5.14
N PHE A 241 -10.86 3.80 -5.86
CA PHE A 241 -10.92 5.26 -5.76
C PHE A 241 -12.15 5.76 -6.51
N ASP A 242 -13.20 6.10 -5.77
CA ASP A 242 -14.40 6.71 -6.33
C ASP A 242 -14.15 8.18 -6.76
N ILE A 243 -15.00 8.72 -7.63
CA ILE A 243 -14.97 10.09 -8.15
C ILE A 243 -14.88 11.12 -7.00
N GLY A 244 -15.59 10.87 -5.90
CA GLY A 244 -15.54 11.71 -4.70
C GLY A 244 -14.16 11.71 -4.02
N GLN A 245 -13.45 10.59 -4.02
CA GLN A 245 -12.10 10.47 -3.46
C GLN A 245 -11.07 11.13 -4.37
N TRP A 246 -11.19 10.98 -5.69
CA TRP A 246 -10.38 11.69 -6.66
C TRP A 246 -10.52 13.20 -6.54
N ALA A 247 -11.74 13.71 -6.35
CA ALA A 247 -11.99 15.13 -6.12
C ALA A 247 -11.30 15.64 -4.83
N LYS A 248 -11.42 14.89 -3.72
CA LYS A 248 -10.73 15.21 -2.46
C LYS A 248 -9.21 15.21 -2.63
N MET A 249 -8.66 14.24 -3.38
CA MET A 249 -7.24 14.14 -3.65
C MET A 249 -6.74 15.32 -4.50
N ALA A 250 -7.49 15.70 -5.55
CA ALA A 250 -7.18 16.85 -6.40
C ALA A 250 -7.15 18.17 -5.59
N VAL A 251 -8.13 18.38 -4.71
CA VAL A 251 -8.16 19.53 -3.80
C VAL A 251 -6.95 19.53 -2.87
N GLY A 252 -6.59 18.36 -2.30
CA GLY A 252 -5.42 18.22 -1.44
C GLY A 252 -4.10 18.55 -2.13
N VAL A 253 -3.92 18.08 -3.38
CA VAL A 253 -2.75 18.40 -4.22
C VAL A 253 -2.67 19.89 -4.51
N PHE A 254 -3.79 20.52 -4.87
CA PHE A 254 -3.84 21.96 -5.14
C PHE A 254 -3.36 22.80 -3.94
N TRP A 255 -3.87 22.53 -2.74
CA TRP A 255 -3.43 23.22 -1.52
C TRP A 255 -1.95 22.97 -1.17
N THR A 256 -1.43 21.79 -1.51
CA THR A 256 -0.02 21.48 -1.30
C THR A 256 0.89 22.27 -2.24
N LEU A 257 0.50 22.39 -3.52
CA LEU A 257 1.22 23.22 -4.50
C LEU A 257 1.20 24.70 -4.12
N LEU A 258 0.08 25.20 -3.62
CA LEU A 258 -0.03 26.57 -3.12
C LEU A 258 0.95 26.83 -1.96
N ALA A 259 1.10 25.88 -1.04
CA ALA A 259 2.06 25.97 0.06
C ALA A 259 3.51 26.06 -0.46
N CYS A 260 3.88 25.19 -1.41
CA CYS A 260 5.21 25.20 -2.04
C CYS A 260 5.50 26.53 -2.74
N PHE A 261 4.51 27.09 -3.45
CA PHE A 261 4.64 28.40 -4.09
C PHE A 261 4.92 29.52 -3.09
N CYS A 262 4.16 29.58 -1.99
CA CYS A 262 4.38 30.58 -0.93
C CYS A 262 5.77 30.46 -0.30
N LEU A 263 6.25 29.23 -0.03
CA LEU A 263 7.62 29.00 0.47
C LEU A 263 8.67 29.47 -0.54
N GLY A 264 8.47 29.21 -1.83
CA GLY A 264 9.36 29.68 -2.89
C GLY A 264 9.50 31.20 -2.89
N VAL A 265 8.39 31.94 -2.71
CA VAL A 265 8.41 33.41 -2.60
C VAL A 265 9.21 33.87 -1.39
N VAL A 266 9.06 33.20 -0.24
CA VAL A 266 9.83 33.52 0.98
C VAL A 266 11.33 33.30 0.75
N LEU A 267 11.72 32.15 0.18
CA LEU A 267 13.11 31.83 -0.13
C LEU A 267 13.73 32.85 -1.09
N TYR A 268 13.02 33.20 -2.16
CA TYR A 268 13.45 34.20 -3.12
C TYR A 268 13.72 35.56 -2.45
N ARG A 269 12.81 36.00 -1.58
CA ARG A 269 12.95 37.25 -0.82
C ARG A 269 14.13 37.24 0.13
N VAL A 270 14.37 36.12 0.83
CA VAL A 270 15.52 35.96 1.72
C VAL A 270 16.83 36.05 0.93
N ILE A 271 16.94 35.37 -0.21
CA ILE A 271 18.14 35.38 -1.05
C ILE A 271 18.41 36.79 -1.59
N LYS A 272 17.40 37.47 -2.12
CA LYS A 272 17.53 38.82 -2.69
C LYS A 272 18.01 39.85 -1.66
N ASN A 273 17.61 39.69 -0.40
CA ASN A 273 17.94 40.64 0.66
C ASN A 273 19.25 40.31 1.42
N ARG A 274 19.97 39.25 1.05
CA ARG A 274 21.32 39.01 1.60
C ARG A 274 22.28 40.08 1.07
N LYS A 275 22.88 40.86 1.97
CA LYS A 275 23.97 41.78 1.62
C LYS A 275 25.14 40.96 1.06
N LYS A 276 25.53 41.21 -0.19
CA LYS A 276 26.75 40.61 -0.76
C LYS A 276 27.96 41.20 -0.02
N LEU A 277 28.83 40.34 0.54
CA LEU A 277 30.12 40.75 1.10
C LEU A 277 30.94 41.45 0.01
N SER A 278 31.54 42.61 0.34
CA SER A 278 32.41 43.34 -0.60
C SER A 278 33.65 42.52 -0.93
N LYS A 279 34.27 42.76 -2.10
CA LYS A 279 35.58 42.16 -2.43
C LYS A 279 36.65 42.51 -1.39
N TYR A 280 36.60 43.75 -0.86
CA TYR A 280 37.44 44.21 0.25
C TYR A 280 37.24 43.35 1.50
N ASP A 281 35.99 43.17 1.96
CA ASP A 281 35.70 42.35 3.16
C ASP A 281 36.17 40.91 2.99
N LYS A 282 36.00 40.33 1.79
CA LYS A 282 36.50 38.98 1.48
C LYS A 282 38.03 38.88 1.55
N TYR A 283 38.74 39.88 1.04
CA TYR A 283 40.20 39.90 1.03
C TYR A 283 40.77 40.06 2.44
N ILE A 284 40.24 41.00 3.23
CA ILE A 284 40.64 41.19 4.64
C ILE A 284 40.34 39.94 5.46
N ASN A 285 39.16 39.34 5.31
CA ASN A 285 38.82 38.10 6.01
C ASN A 285 39.72 36.93 5.61
N LYS A 286 40.21 36.89 4.35
CA LYS A 286 41.18 35.89 3.92
C LYS A 286 42.51 36.07 4.68
N LEU A 287 43.05 37.29 4.70
CA LEU A 287 44.32 37.59 5.39
C LEU A 287 44.24 37.29 6.89
N LEU A 288 43.18 37.75 7.55
CA LEU A 288 42.98 37.49 8.98
C LEU A 288 42.88 35.99 9.29
N ARG A 289 42.25 35.20 8.42
CA ARG A 289 42.12 33.75 8.63
C ARG A 289 43.40 32.98 8.33
N GLU A 290 44.11 33.34 7.27
CA GLU A 290 45.33 32.65 6.82
C GLU A 290 46.50 32.90 7.78
N TYR A 291 46.56 34.10 8.36
CA TYR A 291 47.63 34.53 9.24
C TYR A 291 47.17 34.83 10.68
N ASP A 292 46.04 34.24 11.12
CA ASP A 292 45.41 34.48 12.42
C ASP A 292 46.39 34.37 13.60
N ARG A 293 47.29 33.36 13.56
CA ARG A 293 48.31 33.13 14.59
C ARG A 293 49.40 34.21 14.65
N LEU A 294 49.54 35.00 13.60
CA LEU A 294 50.60 36.02 13.44
C LEU A 294 50.08 37.44 13.68
N ILE A 295 48.76 37.62 13.63
CA ILE A 295 48.09 38.91 13.67
C ILE A 295 47.49 39.15 15.06
N VAL A 296 47.65 40.36 15.58
CA VAL A 296 47.02 40.82 16.81
C VAL A 296 46.09 41.99 16.48
N ASP A 297 44.81 41.86 16.82
CA ASP A 297 43.81 42.92 16.59
C ASP A 297 43.98 44.07 17.59
N THR A 298 44.03 45.30 17.08
CA THR A 298 44.27 46.51 17.88
C THR A 298 43.07 47.45 17.78
N SER A 299 42.61 47.94 18.93
CA SER A 299 41.49 48.87 19.00
C SER A 299 41.90 50.32 18.74
N THR A 300 43.20 50.62 18.84
CA THR A 300 43.76 51.97 18.72
C THR A 300 44.75 52.04 17.57
N LYS A 301 44.73 53.17 16.85
CA LYS A 301 45.64 53.43 15.75
C LYS A 301 47.02 53.87 16.29
N PRO A 302 48.15 53.39 15.74
CA PRO A 302 49.47 53.89 16.15
C PRO A 302 49.65 55.36 15.74
N ASN A 303 50.33 56.14 16.57
CA ASN A 303 50.74 57.49 16.19
C ASN A 303 51.88 57.38 15.18
N VAL A 304 51.62 57.77 13.93
CA VAL A 304 52.54 57.57 12.81
C VAL A 304 53.66 58.63 12.81
N ASN A 305 53.45 59.77 13.47
CA ASN A 305 54.37 60.91 13.42
C ASN A 305 55.67 60.69 14.21
N ASP A 306 55.66 59.75 15.15
CA ASP A 306 56.80 59.48 16.04
C ASP A 306 57.76 58.43 15.47
N TYR A 307 57.48 57.88 14.27
CA TYR A 307 58.23 56.77 13.68
C TYR A 307 58.60 57.04 12.20
N THR A 308 59.71 56.44 11.77
CA THR A 308 60.07 56.33 10.35
C THR A 308 59.19 55.27 9.70
N VAL A 309 58.32 55.68 8.78
CA VAL A 309 57.34 54.79 8.13
C VAL A 309 57.96 54.10 6.92
N LEU A 310 57.97 52.77 6.95
CA LEU A 310 58.40 51.90 5.87
C LEU A 310 57.18 51.20 5.27
N ASN A 311 56.76 51.65 4.08
CA ASN A 311 55.61 51.08 3.39
C ASN A 311 55.99 49.76 2.70
N ILE A 312 55.34 48.68 3.11
CA ILE A 312 55.53 47.33 2.58
C ILE A 312 54.57 47.10 1.41
N LYS A 313 55.05 46.49 0.33
CA LYS A 313 54.28 46.37 -0.92
C LYS A 313 53.30 45.20 -0.89
N SER A 314 53.65 44.10 -0.22
CA SER A 314 52.83 42.90 -0.14
C SER A 314 52.66 42.41 1.29
N PHE A 315 51.55 41.74 1.58
CA PHE A 315 51.34 41.16 2.91
C PHE A 315 52.39 40.08 3.23
N SER A 316 52.86 39.32 2.22
CA SER A 316 53.93 38.33 2.39
C SER A 316 55.24 38.94 2.84
N GLU A 317 55.65 40.07 2.25
CA GLU A 317 56.86 40.80 2.69
C GLU A 317 56.72 41.26 4.15
N LEU A 318 55.51 41.63 4.59
CA LEU A 318 55.28 42.00 5.99
C LEU A 318 55.41 40.79 6.93
N VAL A 319 55.03 39.60 6.47
CA VAL A 319 55.25 38.34 7.20
C VAL A 319 56.75 38.02 7.28
N ASP A 320 57.52 38.24 6.22
CA ASP A 320 58.97 38.05 6.23
C ASP A 320 59.66 39.00 7.23
N VAL A 321 59.22 40.26 7.27
CA VAL A 321 59.70 41.23 8.27
C VAL A 321 59.37 40.74 9.67
N ARG A 322 58.14 40.25 9.91
CA ARG A 322 57.74 39.65 11.18
C ARG A 322 58.63 38.48 11.58
N ASP A 323 58.94 37.58 10.66
CA ASP A 323 59.74 36.39 10.96
C ASP A 323 61.18 36.73 11.34
N ASN A 324 61.76 37.76 10.70
CA ASN A 324 63.08 38.27 11.03
C ASN A 324 63.10 39.01 12.39
N LEU A 325 62.11 39.87 12.64
CA LEU A 325 62.05 40.68 13.86
C LEU A 325 61.47 39.93 15.06
N ARG A 326 60.77 38.81 14.81
CA ARG A 326 60.04 38.00 15.80
C ARG A 326 58.99 38.79 16.60
N LEU A 327 58.39 39.81 15.98
CA LEU A 327 57.35 40.67 16.58
C LEU A 327 55.99 40.44 15.92
N PRO A 328 54.85 40.54 16.64
CA PRO A 328 53.53 40.31 16.05
C PRO A 328 53.16 41.37 15.00
N ILE A 329 52.32 41.00 14.03
CA ILE A 329 51.70 41.95 13.10
C ILE A 329 50.46 42.53 13.76
N MET A 330 50.46 43.81 14.06
CA MET A 330 49.29 44.51 14.60
C MET A 330 48.32 44.85 13.47
N TYR A 331 47.03 44.62 13.68
CA TYR A 331 45.97 44.93 12.73
C TYR A 331 45.02 45.99 13.28
N TYR A 332 44.73 47.00 12.47
CA TYR A 332 43.76 48.04 12.77
C TYR A 332 42.80 48.25 11.60
N ASN A 333 41.50 48.22 11.86
CA ASN A 333 40.45 48.42 10.84
C ASN A 333 39.68 49.73 11.04
N ASP A 334 39.90 50.69 10.15
CA ASP A 334 39.08 51.89 10.08
C ASP A 334 37.77 51.60 9.32
N LYS A 335 36.74 51.21 10.08
CA LYS A 335 35.39 50.96 9.56
C LYS A 335 34.74 52.17 8.88
N LYS A 336 35.19 53.40 9.17
CA LYS A 336 34.61 54.62 8.56
C LYS A 336 35.25 54.94 7.22
N ARG A 337 36.54 54.63 7.05
CA ARG A 337 37.29 54.87 5.80
C ARG A 337 37.40 53.63 4.91
N GLU A 338 36.97 52.46 5.39
CA GLU A 338 37.13 51.17 4.71
C GLU A 338 38.61 50.90 4.37
N GLU A 339 39.46 51.14 5.38
CA GLU A 339 40.91 51.02 5.35
C GLU A 339 41.38 50.07 6.45
N ALA A 340 42.13 49.05 6.07
CA ALA A 340 42.77 48.10 6.96
C ALA A 340 44.28 48.35 6.97
N LYS A 341 44.87 48.43 8.15
CA LYS A 341 46.31 48.64 8.34
C LYS A 341 46.89 47.46 9.09
N PHE A 342 47.96 46.91 8.56
CA PHE A 342 48.76 45.87 9.18
C PHE A 342 50.16 46.43 9.41
N TYR A 343 50.67 46.35 10.64
CA TYR A 343 51.93 47.02 10.96
C TYR A 343 52.74 46.32 12.04
N ILE A 344 54.06 46.55 12.02
CA ILE A 344 55.02 46.07 13.03
C ILE A 344 55.82 47.27 13.53
N LEU A 345 55.94 47.39 14.85
CA LEU A 345 56.69 48.46 15.52
C LEU A 345 58.00 47.91 16.04
N GLN A 346 59.12 48.51 15.65
CA GLN A 346 60.44 48.22 16.23
C GLN A 346 61.23 49.51 16.37
N ASP A 347 61.63 49.84 17.60
CA ASP A 347 62.38 51.05 17.94
C ASP A 347 61.75 52.31 17.32
N ASN A 348 62.42 52.92 16.33
CA ASN A 348 61.94 54.13 15.63
C ASN A 348 61.37 53.84 14.22
N ASN A 349 61.14 52.57 13.88
CA ASN A 349 60.65 52.13 12.57
C ASN A 349 59.24 51.54 12.66
N LEU A 350 58.37 51.96 11.74
CA LEU A 350 57.02 51.43 11.55
C LEU A 350 56.94 50.77 10.18
N TYR A 351 56.89 49.44 10.14
CA TYR A 351 56.64 48.68 8.91
C TYR A 351 55.13 48.60 8.69
N LEU A 352 54.62 49.10 7.56
CA LEU A 352 53.19 49.32 7.35
C LEU A 352 52.72 48.77 6.00
N PHE A 353 51.68 47.95 6.03
CA PHE A 353 50.92 47.50 4.86
C PHE A 353 49.47 48.01 4.97
N GLU A 354 49.04 48.82 3.98
CA GLU A 354 47.71 49.41 3.95
C GLU A 354 46.86 48.85 2.83
N VAL A 355 45.63 48.47 3.17
CA VAL A 355 44.64 47.98 2.23
C VAL A 355 43.43 48.90 2.25
N ASN A 356 43.17 49.59 1.14
CA ASN A 356 42.00 50.45 0.98
C ASN A 356 41.07 49.84 -0.07
N LYS A 357 39.76 49.90 0.16
CA LYS A 357 38.75 49.51 -0.84
C LYS A 357 38.93 50.22 -2.19
N LYS A 358 39.44 51.45 -2.23
CA LYS A 358 39.72 52.22 -3.46
C LYS A 358 40.96 51.71 -4.22
N SER A 359 42.03 51.32 -3.53
CA SER A 359 43.26 50.83 -4.18
C SER A 359 43.10 49.40 -4.72
N LEU A 360 42.41 48.54 -3.98
CA LEU A 360 42.01 47.19 -4.42
C LEU A 360 41.05 47.17 -5.60
N ALA A 361 40.32 48.27 -5.84
CA ALA A 361 39.46 48.41 -7.02
C ALA A 361 40.26 48.85 -8.26
N LYS A 362 41.43 49.47 -8.09
CA LYS A 362 42.27 50.02 -9.16
C LYS A 362 43.30 49.00 -9.68
N SER A 363 43.83 48.13 -8.81
CA SER A 363 44.79 47.06 -9.16
C SER A 363 44.21 45.89 -9.98
N ILE A 364 43.00 46.06 -10.54
CA ILE A 364 42.32 45.07 -11.41
C ILE A 364 41.99 45.71 -12.77
N ILE A 365 42.42 46.95 -13.02
CA ILE A 365 42.27 47.63 -14.31
C ILE A 365 43.61 47.68 -15.07
N ASP A 366 44.71 47.27 -14.45
CA ASP A 366 46.00 47.06 -15.11
C ASP A 366 46.35 45.56 -15.19
#